data_AF-A0A7S4MNX8-F1
#
_entry.id   AF-A0A7S4MNX8-F1
#
_cell.length_a   1.000
_cell.length_b   1.000
_cell.length_c   1.000
_cell.angle_alpha   90.00
_cell.angle_beta   90.00
_cell.angle_gamma   90.00
#
_symmetry.space_group_name_H-M   'P 1'
#
loop_
_entity.id
_entity.type
_entity.pdbx_description
1 polymer ?
#
loop_
_entity_poly.entity_id
_entity_poly.type
_entity_poly.pdbx_seq_one_letter_code
_entity_poly.pdbx_strand_id
1 'polypeptide(L)'
;MTLTAGAFAETMTKQFKQHGYKILYENKTGLLDLPPPWVLWEQATTTGIDPKVVVRAVFPLLTLMGIILVCFLISHVRYIAAGYTTLEQSVALSMMLAGKTGRLNSTSHEDRDAFAKLHSDIAAPMNPFNQGFRANLIQILGPIHLLFLPVPVAPPLPFVPKLKVS
;
A
#
# COMPACT_ATOMS: atom_id res chain seq x y z
N MET A 1 -0.42 -34.06 -16.60
CA MET A 1 -1.28 -34.00 -15.39
C MET A 1 -1.74 -32.56 -15.20
N THR A 2 -3.03 -32.27 -15.30
CA THR A 2 -3.59 -30.94 -15.03
C THR A 2 -3.58 -30.67 -13.52
N LEU A 3 -2.85 -29.65 -13.08
CA LEU A 3 -2.88 -29.15 -11.70
C LEU A 3 -4.27 -28.58 -11.41
N THR A 4 -5.12 -29.33 -10.72
CA THR A 4 -6.37 -28.79 -10.16
C THR A 4 -6.03 -27.86 -8.99
N ALA A 5 -6.85 -26.84 -8.75
CA ALA A 5 -6.64 -25.89 -7.65
C ALA A 5 -6.47 -26.58 -6.29
N GLY A 6 -7.14 -27.73 -6.08
CA GLY A 6 -7.00 -28.56 -4.89
C GLY A 6 -5.62 -29.21 -4.75
N ALA A 7 -5.06 -29.78 -5.84
CA ALA A 7 -3.73 -30.39 -5.82
C ALA A 7 -2.62 -29.36 -5.58
N PHE A 8 -2.80 -28.14 -6.11
CA PHE A 8 -1.89 -27.03 -5.83
C PHE A 8 -1.94 -26.60 -4.35
N ALA A 9 -3.15 -26.43 -3.80
CA ALA A 9 -3.31 -26.05 -2.40
C ALA A 9 -2.74 -27.09 -1.43
N GLU A 10 -2.91 -28.39 -1.73
CA GLU A 10 -2.34 -29.47 -0.93
C GLU A 10 -0.81 -29.47 -0.97
N THR A 11 -0.23 -29.24 -2.15
CA THR A 11 1.22 -29.15 -2.35
C THR A 11 1.81 -27.94 -1.61
N MET A 12 1.14 -26.80 -1.66
CA MET A 12 1.48 -25.60 -0.89
C MET A 12 1.44 -25.87 0.62
N THR A 13 0.38 -26.53 1.10
CA THR A 13 0.22 -26.85 2.53
C THR A 13 1.33 -27.78 3.02
N LYS A 14 1.71 -28.79 2.22
CA LYS A 14 2.83 -29.68 2.53
C LYS A 14 4.16 -28.93 2.60
N GLN A 15 4.43 -28.04 1.64
CA GLN A 15 5.60 -27.15 1.66
C GLN A 15 5.65 -26.27 2.90
N PHE A 16 4.54 -25.63 3.28
CA PHE A 16 4.45 -24.79 4.47
C PHE A 16 4.71 -25.57 5.75
N LYS A 17 4.14 -26.78 5.88
CA LYS A 17 4.39 -27.64 7.05
C LYS A 17 5.85 -28.10 7.15
N GLN A 18 6.51 -28.33 6.01
CA GLN A 18 7.89 -28.83 5.99
C GLN A 18 8.95 -27.72 6.18
N HIS A 19 8.75 -26.55 5.56
CA HIS A 19 9.79 -25.51 5.51
C HIS A 19 9.42 -24.21 6.25
N GLY A 20 8.16 -24.04 6.69
CA GLY A 20 7.66 -22.81 7.31
C GLY A 20 7.64 -21.61 6.34
N TYR A 21 7.61 -20.38 6.88
CA TYR A 21 7.69 -19.13 6.10
C TYR A 21 9.11 -18.79 5.62
N LYS A 22 10.00 -19.76 5.52
CA LYS A 22 11.38 -19.53 5.09
C LYS A 22 11.38 -19.29 3.57
N ILE A 23 11.56 -18.04 3.17
CA ILE A 23 11.81 -17.64 1.77
C ILE A 23 13.11 -18.28 1.23
N LEU A 24 13.99 -18.75 2.13
CA LEU A 24 15.25 -19.40 1.84
C LEU A 24 15.13 -20.91 2.09
N TYR A 25 15.19 -21.71 1.02
CA TYR A 25 15.29 -23.18 1.08
C TYR A 25 16.65 -23.64 1.66
N GLU A 26 16.81 -24.95 1.89
CA GLU A 26 17.99 -25.58 2.50
C GLU A 26 19.35 -25.12 1.94
N ASN A 27 19.42 -24.73 0.67
CA ASN A 27 20.64 -24.27 0.01
C ASN A 27 20.94 -22.77 0.18
N LYS A 28 20.15 -22.01 0.97
CA LYS A 28 20.23 -20.53 1.10
C LYS A 28 20.10 -19.75 -0.23
N THR A 29 19.76 -20.40 -1.32
CA THR A 29 19.55 -19.83 -2.66
C THR A 29 18.06 -19.81 -3.01
N GLY A 30 17.23 -19.31 -2.10
CA GLY A 30 15.76 -19.45 -2.16
C GLY A 30 15.07 -19.01 -3.46
N LEU A 31 15.63 -17.99 -4.13
CA LEU A 31 15.16 -17.47 -5.42
C LEU A 31 16.12 -17.78 -6.59
N LEU A 32 17.35 -18.23 -6.27
CA LEU A 32 18.43 -18.45 -7.24
C LEU A 32 18.45 -19.87 -7.82
N ASP A 33 17.71 -20.81 -7.22
CA ASP A 33 17.59 -22.19 -7.69
C ASP A 33 16.43 -22.39 -8.69
N LEU A 34 15.85 -21.30 -9.18
CA LEU A 34 14.86 -21.32 -10.24
C LEU A 34 15.59 -21.54 -11.58
N PRO A 35 15.20 -22.56 -12.37
CA PRO A 35 15.75 -22.69 -13.71
C PRO A 35 15.40 -21.43 -14.52
N PRO A 36 16.26 -21.02 -15.46
CA PRO A 36 16.03 -19.84 -16.24
C PRO A 36 14.67 -19.84 -16.95
N PRO A 37 14.05 -18.67 -17.21
CA PRO A 37 12.69 -18.60 -17.75
C PRO A 37 12.52 -19.30 -19.11
N TRP A 38 13.58 -19.39 -19.92
CA TRP A 38 13.56 -20.15 -21.18
C TRP A 38 13.47 -21.67 -20.97
N VAL A 39 14.10 -22.23 -19.93
CA VAL A 39 14.02 -23.66 -19.59
C VAL A 39 12.63 -24.02 -19.07
N LEU A 40 12.00 -23.11 -18.32
CA LEU A 40 10.61 -23.27 -17.88
C LEU A 40 9.63 -23.27 -19.05
N TRP A 41 9.87 -22.41 -20.05
CA TRP A 41 9.06 -22.34 -21.27
C TRP A 41 9.15 -23.63 -22.08
N GLU A 42 10.36 -24.16 -22.24
CA GLU A 42 10.60 -25.42 -22.95
C GLU A 42 9.98 -26.63 -22.22
N GLN A 43 10.08 -26.69 -20.88
CA GLN A 43 9.41 -27.72 -20.08
C GLN A 43 7.88 -27.63 -20.12
N ALA A 44 7.33 -26.41 -20.22
CA ALA A 44 5.90 -26.19 -20.34
C ALA A 44 5.33 -26.74 -21.66
N THR A 45 6.11 -26.66 -22.75
CA THR A 45 5.68 -27.11 -24.08
C THR A 45 5.95 -28.59 -24.34
N THR A 46 6.94 -29.20 -23.69
CA THR A 46 7.39 -30.57 -24.02
C THR A 46 6.96 -31.65 -23.02
N THR A 47 7.10 -31.42 -21.71
CA THR A 47 7.05 -32.51 -20.71
C THR A 47 6.03 -32.27 -19.59
N GLY A 48 5.52 -31.04 -19.48
CA GLY A 48 4.72 -30.60 -18.35
C GLY A 48 5.61 -30.16 -17.19
N ILE A 49 5.21 -29.08 -16.53
CA ILE A 49 6.02 -28.43 -15.50
C ILE A 49 5.92 -29.21 -14.18
N ASP A 50 7.05 -29.49 -13.54
CA ASP A 50 7.09 -30.07 -12.19
C ASP A 50 6.35 -29.13 -11.21
N PRO A 51 5.31 -29.61 -10.50
CA PRO A 51 4.58 -28.84 -9.50
C PRO A 51 5.47 -28.15 -8.46
N LYS A 52 6.61 -28.76 -8.10
CA LYS A 52 7.56 -28.18 -7.14
C LYS A 52 8.20 -26.91 -7.68
N VAL A 53 8.54 -26.87 -8.96
CA VAL A 53 9.14 -25.71 -9.62
C VAL A 53 8.11 -24.59 -9.73
N VAL A 54 6.86 -24.92 -10.05
CA VAL A 54 5.74 -23.96 -10.07
C VAL A 54 5.56 -23.32 -8.69
N VAL A 55 5.51 -24.12 -7.62
CA VAL A 55 5.35 -23.60 -6.26
C VAL A 55 6.50 -22.68 -5.86
N ARG A 56 7.75 -23.04 -6.19
CA ARG A 56 8.95 -22.22 -5.93
C ARG A 56 8.93 -20.88 -6.67
N ALA A 57 8.35 -20.80 -7.86
CA ALA A 57 8.22 -19.56 -8.62
C ALA A 57 7.03 -18.71 -8.15
N VAL A 58 5.88 -19.34 -7.96
CA VAL A 58 4.61 -18.67 -7.66
C VAL A 58 4.59 -18.13 -6.24
N PHE A 59 5.17 -18.84 -5.27
CA PHE A 59 5.19 -18.43 -3.87
C PHE A 59 5.85 -17.06 -3.61
N PRO A 60 7.10 -16.80 -4.03
CA PRO A 60 7.72 -15.49 -3.84
C PRO A 60 6.99 -14.38 -4.60
N LEU A 61 6.42 -14.69 -5.77
CA LEU A 61 5.62 -13.72 -6.54
C LEU A 61 4.33 -13.33 -5.82
N LEU A 62 3.57 -14.31 -5.30
CA LEU A 62 2.38 -14.05 -4.49
C LEU A 62 2.73 -13.33 -3.18
N THR A 63 3.86 -13.67 -2.56
CA THR A 63 4.35 -12.99 -1.35
C THR A 63 4.68 -11.53 -1.65
N LEU A 64 5.42 -11.27 -2.73
CA LEU A 64 5.74 -9.90 -3.17
C LEU A 64 4.48 -9.10 -3.48
N MET A 65 3.53 -9.69 -4.20
CA MET A 65 2.23 -9.07 -4.47
C MET A 65 1.49 -8.75 -3.17
N GLY A 66 1.49 -9.68 -2.21
CA GLY A 66 0.92 -9.48 -0.89
C GLY A 66 1.57 -8.30 -0.15
N ILE A 67 2.90 -8.20 -0.16
CA ILE A 67 3.64 -7.09 0.44
C ILE A 67 3.25 -5.76 -0.21
N ILE A 68 3.20 -5.72 -1.55
CA ILE A 68 2.80 -4.51 -2.30
C ILE A 68 1.38 -4.10 -1.92
N LEU A 69 0.43 -5.03 -1.92
CA LEU A 69 -0.96 -4.77 -1.53
C LEU A 69 -1.08 -4.29 -0.08
N VAL A 70 -0.29 -4.84 0.84
CA VAL A 70 -0.23 -4.39 2.24
C VAL A 70 0.33 -2.96 2.34
N CYS A 71 1.38 -2.62 1.59
CA CYS A 71 1.89 -1.25 1.54
C CYS A 71 0.85 -0.26 1.01
N PHE A 72 0.12 -0.64 -0.05
CA PHE A 72 -1.01 0.15 -0.55
C PHE A 72 -2.12 0.31 0.48
N LEU A 73 -2.49 -0.78 1.16
CA LEU A 73 -3.52 -0.77 2.20
C LEU A 73 -3.12 0.15 3.35
N ILE A 74 -1.89 0.04 3.86
CA ILE A 74 -1.37 0.91 4.93
C ILE A 74 -1.43 2.38 4.49
N SER A 75 -1.04 2.67 3.24
CA SER A 75 -1.05 4.04 2.71
C SER A 75 -2.47 4.60 2.66
N HIS A 76 -3.44 3.82 2.18
CA HIS A 76 -4.84 4.24 2.16
C HIS A 76 -5.45 4.37 3.55
N VAL A 77 -5.13 3.47 4.48
CA VAL A 77 -5.58 3.59 5.88
C VAL A 77 -5.05 4.90 6.49
N ARG A 78 -3.82 5.31 6.17
CA ARG A 78 -3.28 6.61 6.62
C ARG A 78 -4.01 7.80 5.99
N TYR A 79 -4.41 7.71 4.73
CA TYR A 79 -5.21 8.76 4.06
C TYR A 79 -6.59 8.88 4.69
N ILE A 80 -7.27 7.75 4.89
CA ILE A 80 -8.56 7.67 5.60
C ILE A 80 -8.43 8.25 7.01
N ALA A 81 -7.40 7.83 7.76
CA ALA A 81 -7.14 8.33 9.10
C ALA A 81 -7.02 9.85 9.16
N ALA A 82 -6.34 10.45 8.18
CA ALA A 82 -6.12 11.89 8.09
C ALA A 82 -7.29 12.64 7.44
N GLY A 83 -8.30 11.95 6.91
CA GLY A 83 -9.42 12.54 6.18
C GLY A 83 -9.02 13.11 4.83
N TYR A 84 -7.95 12.60 4.21
CA TYR A 84 -7.46 13.04 2.90
C TYR A 84 -7.85 12.06 1.80
N THR A 85 -8.18 12.60 0.65
CA THR A 85 -8.11 11.88 -0.63
C THR A 85 -6.67 11.83 -1.14
N THR A 86 -6.38 10.90 -2.06
CA THR A 86 -5.07 10.83 -2.72
C THR A 86 -4.70 12.13 -3.42
N LEU A 87 -5.68 12.84 -4.00
CA LEU A 87 -5.46 14.12 -4.68
C LEU A 87 -5.09 15.22 -3.69
N GLU A 88 -5.85 15.36 -2.60
CA GLU A 88 -5.56 16.37 -1.57
C GLU A 88 -4.18 16.16 -0.92
N GLN A 89 -3.81 14.91 -0.66
CA GLN A 89 -2.49 14.59 -0.15
C GLN A 89 -1.38 14.98 -1.14
N SER A 90 -1.58 14.75 -2.44
CA SER A 90 -0.59 15.10 -3.46
C SER A 90 -0.39 16.61 -3.60
N VAL A 91 -1.47 17.39 -3.46
CA VAL A 91 -1.44 18.85 -3.45
C VAL A 91 -0.76 19.36 -2.19
N ALA A 92 -1.12 18.84 -1.02
CA ALA A 92 -0.49 19.20 0.24
C ALA A 92 1.02 18.92 0.23
N LEU A 93 1.43 17.76 -0.29
CA LEU A 93 2.83 17.37 -0.38
C LEU A 93 3.59 18.27 -1.37
N SER A 94 2.99 18.59 -2.52
CA SER A 94 3.56 19.55 -3.49
C SER A 94 3.75 20.94 -2.88
N MET A 95 2.78 21.43 -2.12
CA MET A 95 2.88 22.71 -1.40
C MET A 95 3.99 22.69 -0.35
N MET A 96 4.12 21.60 0.42
CA MET A 96 5.20 21.43 1.40
C MET A 96 6.58 21.35 0.74
N LEU A 97 6.71 20.64 -0.39
CA LEU A 97 7.94 20.55 -1.16
C LEU A 97 8.34 21.91 -1.74
N ALA A 98 7.40 22.65 -2.33
CA ALA A 98 7.63 24.00 -2.84
C ALA A 98 8.15 24.93 -1.73
N GLY A 99 7.56 24.85 -0.53
CA GLY A 99 8.03 25.62 0.62
C GLY A 99 9.43 25.22 1.11
N LYS A 100 9.75 23.93 1.08
CA LYS A 100 11.08 23.44 1.47
C LYS A 100 12.17 23.83 0.47
N THR A 101 11.86 23.77 -0.82
CA THR A 101 12.79 24.15 -1.90
C THR A 101 13.04 25.65 -1.90
N GLY A 102 12.00 26.48 -1.69
CA GLY A 102 12.16 27.93 -1.54
C GLY A 102 13.10 28.32 -0.39
N ARG A 103 12.98 27.63 0.76
CA ARG A 103 13.84 27.83 1.94
C ARG A 103 15.29 27.36 1.78
N LEU A 104 15.54 26.41 0.87
CA LEU A 104 16.88 25.92 0.56
C LEU A 104 17.61 26.84 -0.42
N ASN A 105 16.88 27.50 -1.32
CA ASN A 105 17.46 28.40 -2.34
C ASN A 105 17.66 29.84 -1.85
N SER A 106 17.10 30.22 -0.71
CA SER A 106 17.33 31.53 -0.08
C SER A 106 18.74 31.61 0.53
N THR A 107 19.58 32.51 0.02
CA THR A 107 20.97 32.74 0.47
C THR A 107 21.08 33.71 1.64
N SER A 108 20.07 34.56 1.88
CA SER A 108 20.03 35.51 3.00
C SER A 108 19.24 34.96 4.21
N HIS A 109 19.71 35.28 5.42
CA HIS A 109 19.01 34.95 6.68
C HIS A 109 17.68 35.71 6.81
N GLU A 110 17.59 36.95 6.32
CA GLU A 110 16.33 37.73 6.32
C GLU A 110 15.27 37.11 5.41
N ASP A 111 15.67 36.60 4.24
CA ASP A 111 14.73 35.93 3.32
C ASP A 111 14.21 34.62 3.91
N ARG A 112 15.03 33.91 4.69
CA ARG A 112 14.61 32.70 5.40
C ARG A 112 13.57 32.98 6.47
N ASP A 113 13.73 34.07 7.21
CA ASP A 113 12.80 34.46 8.27
C ASP A 113 11.51 35.04 7.67
N ALA A 114 11.58 35.83 6.59
CA ALA A 114 10.42 36.29 5.85
C ALA A 114 9.63 35.14 5.20
N PHE A 115 10.32 34.15 4.63
CA PHE A 115 9.69 32.97 4.03
C PHE A 115 9.13 32.01 5.09
N ALA A 116 9.82 31.85 6.22
CA ALA A 116 9.31 31.10 7.37
C ALA A 116 8.08 31.77 7.98
N LYS A 117 8.05 33.11 8.04
CA LYS A 117 6.89 33.88 8.50
C LYS A 117 5.71 33.81 7.53
N LEU A 118 5.97 33.91 6.22
CA LEU A 118 4.96 33.71 5.19
C LEU A 118 4.37 32.29 5.24
N HIS A 119 5.21 31.26 5.43
CA HIS A 119 4.74 29.89 5.59
C HIS A 119 4.16 29.57 6.97
N SER A 120 4.46 30.34 8.02
CA SER A 120 3.76 30.20 9.30
C SER A 120 2.38 30.84 9.24
N ASP A 121 2.23 31.93 8.47
CA ASP A 121 0.96 32.62 8.25
C ASP A 121 0.05 31.83 7.28
N ILE A 122 0.65 31.14 6.29
CA ILE A 122 -0.01 30.03 5.57
C ILE A 122 0.02 28.82 6.52
N ALA A 123 -0.79 28.88 7.58
CA ALA A 123 -0.97 27.78 8.53
C ALA A 123 -0.98 26.46 7.77
N ALA A 124 -0.07 25.53 8.14
CA ALA A 124 0.06 24.22 7.51
C ALA A 124 -1.34 23.69 7.18
N PRO A 125 -1.64 23.33 5.91
CA PRO A 125 -3.00 23.18 5.42
C PRO A 125 -3.78 22.28 6.38
N MET A 126 -4.55 22.91 7.26
CA MET A 126 -5.24 22.21 8.32
C MET A 126 -6.43 21.57 7.63
N ASN A 127 -6.39 20.25 7.48
CA ASN A 127 -7.43 19.54 6.74
C ASN A 127 -8.80 19.85 7.36
N PRO A 128 -9.66 20.63 6.67
CA PRO A 128 -10.95 21.01 7.21
C PRO A 128 -11.89 19.79 7.30
N PHE A 129 -11.58 18.70 6.59
CA PHE A 129 -12.34 17.46 6.57
C PHE A 129 -11.89 16.44 7.63
N ASN A 130 -10.81 16.71 8.36
CA ASN A 130 -10.33 15.80 9.40
C ASN A 130 -11.21 15.93 10.65
N GLN A 131 -12.09 14.94 10.86
CA GLN A 131 -12.97 14.84 12.04
C GLN A 131 -12.37 13.96 13.16
N GLY A 132 -11.14 13.49 12.98
CA GLY A 132 -10.47 12.53 13.85
C GLY A 132 -10.57 11.09 13.33
N PHE A 133 -9.60 10.26 13.72
CA PHE A 133 -9.38 8.90 13.18
C PHE A 133 -10.65 8.05 13.11
N ARG A 134 -11.41 7.96 14.22
CA ARG A 134 -12.62 7.13 14.29
C ARG A 134 -13.74 7.66 13.39
N ALA A 135 -13.96 8.98 13.37
CA ALA A 135 -15.02 9.59 12.58
C ALA A 135 -14.75 9.42 11.07
N ASN A 136 -13.51 9.68 10.63
CA ASN A 136 -13.12 9.51 9.23
C ASN A 136 -13.23 8.03 8.79
N LEU A 137 -12.88 7.08 9.66
CA LEU A 137 -12.98 5.65 9.35
C LEU A 137 -14.44 5.20 9.19
N ILE A 138 -15.33 5.62 10.09
CA ILE A 138 -16.77 5.33 10.03
C ILE A 138 -17.39 5.98 8.79
N GLN A 139 -16.93 7.17 8.40
CA GLN A 139 -17.40 7.87 7.21
C GLN A 139 -17.16 7.06 5.92
N ILE A 140 -16.06 6.32 5.86
CA ILE A 140 -15.63 5.59 4.66
C ILE A 140 -16.07 4.13 4.69
N LEU A 141 -15.94 3.46 5.84
CA LEU A 141 -16.28 2.05 5.97
C LEU A 141 -17.76 1.82 6.33
N GLY A 142 -18.46 2.88 6.72
CA GLY A 142 -19.83 2.78 7.19
C GLY A 142 -19.94 1.97 8.48
N PRO A 143 -21.11 1.34 8.72
CA PRO A 143 -21.30 0.46 9.86
C PRO A 143 -20.35 -0.75 9.81
N ILE A 144 -19.71 -1.08 10.94
CA ILE A 144 -18.73 -2.18 11.05
C ILE A 144 -19.26 -3.53 10.51
N HIS A 145 -20.57 -3.78 10.63
CA HIS A 145 -21.19 -5.02 10.16
C HIS A 145 -21.26 -5.16 8.62
N LEU A 146 -21.04 -4.08 7.87
CA LEU A 146 -21.02 -4.09 6.40
C LEU A 146 -19.60 -4.05 5.81
N LEU A 147 -18.57 -4.00 6.65
CA LEU A 147 -17.17 -3.75 6.26
C LEU A 147 -16.58 -4.78 5.28
N PHE A 148 -17.11 -6.01 5.29
CA PHE A 148 -16.65 -7.11 4.44
C PHE A 148 -17.56 -7.38 3.23
N LEU A 149 -18.66 -6.62 3.11
CA LEU A 149 -19.61 -6.75 2.02
C LEU A 149 -19.39 -5.60 1.04
N PRO A 150 -19.27 -5.87 -0.28
CA PRO A 150 -19.15 -4.82 -1.29
C PRO A 150 -20.51 -4.17 -1.56
N VAL A 151 -21.17 -3.68 -0.51
CA VAL A 151 -22.46 -3.01 -0.59
C VAL A 151 -22.19 -1.51 -0.63
N PRO A 152 -22.78 -0.77 -1.59
CA PRO A 152 -22.68 0.67 -1.60
C PRO A 152 -23.36 1.23 -0.34
N VAL A 153 -22.56 1.74 0.59
CA VAL A 153 -23.07 2.52 1.71
C VAL A 153 -23.36 3.92 1.17
N ALA A 154 -24.58 4.41 1.38
CA ALA A 154 -24.95 5.77 0.97
C ALA A 154 -23.93 6.77 1.57
N PRO A 155 -23.46 7.76 0.79
CA PRO A 155 -22.49 8.70 1.28
C PRO A 155 -23.08 9.42 2.51
N PRO A 156 -22.35 9.47 3.64
CA PRO A 156 -22.81 10.22 4.80
C PRO A 156 -22.99 11.70 4.43
N LEU A 157 -23.86 12.39 5.16
CA LEU A 157 -24.09 13.81 4.94
C LEU A 157 -22.76 14.59 4.93
N PRO A 158 -22.55 15.52 3.98
CA PRO A 158 -21.30 16.23 3.84
C PRO A 158 -21.00 16.97 5.15
N PHE A 159 -19.83 16.68 5.72
CA PHE A 159 -19.35 17.42 6.89
C PHE A 159 -19.02 18.85 6.46
N VAL A 160 -19.79 19.81 6.98
CA VAL A 160 -19.49 21.23 6.84
C VAL A 160 -18.64 21.63 8.04
N PRO A 161 -17.36 22.01 7.85
CA PRO A 161 -16.52 22.49 8.92
C PRO A 161 -17.21 23.69 9.57
N LYS A 162 -17.49 23.60 10.88
CA LYS A 162 -17.94 24.79 11.62
C LYS A 162 -16.75 25.74 11.69
N LEU A 163 -16.72 26.74 10.81
CA LEU A 163 -15.83 27.89 10.95
C LEU A 163 -16.07 28.47 12.34
N LYS A 164 -15.13 28.27 13.26
CA LYS A 164 -15.06 29.09 14.47
C LYS A 164 -14.67 30.48 13.98
N VAL A 165 -15.68 31.32 13.77
CA VAL A 165 -15.48 32.76 13.67
C VAL A 165 -15.08 33.20 15.08
N SER A 166 -13.77 33.31 15.30
CA SER A 166 -13.19 33.95 16.49
C SER A 166 -13.13 35.45 16.27
#